data_AF-E6PET6-F1
#
_entry.id   AF-E6PET6-F1
#
_cell.length_a   1.000
_cell.length_b   1.000
_cell.length_c   1.000
_cell.angle_alpha   90.00
_cell.angle_beta   90.00
_cell.angle_gamma   90.00
#
_symmetry.space_group_name_H-M   'P 1'
#
loop_
_entity.id
_entity.type
_entity.pdbx_description
1 polymer ?
#
loop_
_entity_poly.entity_id
_entity_poly.type
_entity_poly.pdbx_seq_one_letter_code
_entity_poly.pdbx_strand_id
1 'polypeptide(L)'
;MGGSTSIDVTLPGIDKAYGIRKLREILGVAIDEMLFIGDALFPGGNDYPAREAGAVCIQVRDPHETKRVIETIIALSGWTHAFVPFTFFRHTRKSL
;
A
#
# COMPACT_ATOMS: atom_id res chain seq x y z
N MET A 1 1.67 -14.51 -14.72
CA MET A 1 3.14 -14.40 -14.84
C MET A 1 3.45 -12.97 -15.27
N GLY A 2 3.92 -12.12 -14.35
CA GLY A 2 4.53 -10.84 -14.70
C GLY A 2 5.98 -11.06 -15.14
N GLY A 3 6.50 -10.25 -16.05
CA GLY A 3 7.91 -10.28 -16.45
C GLY A 3 8.28 -11.30 -17.54
N SER A 4 7.33 -11.82 -18.32
CA SER A 4 7.65 -12.75 -19.42
C SER A 4 8.49 -12.12 -20.55
N THR A 5 8.57 -10.78 -20.60
CA THR A 5 9.39 -10.04 -21.58
C THR A 5 10.24 -8.93 -20.95
N SER A 6 10.37 -8.87 -19.62
CA SER A 6 11.10 -7.82 -18.91
C SER A 6 11.74 -8.33 -17.63
N ILE A 7 12.92 -7.82 -17.30
CA ILE A 7 13.67 -8.13 -16.07
C ILE A 7 13.94 -6.83 -15.34
N ASP A 8 13.57 -6.78 -14.06
CA ASP A 8 13.96 -5.69 -13.17
C ASP A 8 15.35 -5.98 -12.60
N VAL A 9 16.27 -5.02 -12.76
CA VAL A 9 17.62 -5.09 -12.18
C VAL A 9 17.68 -4.11 -11.01
N THR A 10 17.69 -4.64 -9.80
CA THR A 10 17.83 -3.86 -8.57
C THR A 10 19.19 -4.08 -7.92
N LEU A 11 19.68 -3.07 -7.18
CA LEU A 11 20.86 -3.25 -6.35
C LEU A 11 20.57 -4.28 -5.23
N PRO A 12 21.57 -5.05 -4.79
CA PRO A 12 21.42 -5.93 -3.64
C PRO A 12 20.85 -5.17 -2.42
N GLY A 13 19.79 -5.73 -1.82
CA GLY A 13 19.11 -5.12 -0.68
C GLY A 13 18.04 -4.08 -1.02
N ILE A 14 17.79 -3.80 -2.29
CA ILE A 14 16.65 -2.98 -2.74
C ILE A 14 15.47 -3.90 -3.05
N ASP A 15 14.61 -4.06 -2.05
CA ASP A 15 13.38 -4.85 -2.08
C ASP A 15 12.18 -4.05 -1.53
N LYS A 16 11.04 -4.71 -1.33
CA LYS A 16 9.86 -4.05 -0.75
C LYS A 16 10.06 -3.67 0.72
N ALA A 17 10.88 -4.40 1.47
CA ALA A 17 11.22 -4.04 2.85
C ALA A 17 11.99 -2.71 2.90
N TYR A 18 12.91 -2.51 1.95
CA TYR A 18 13.62 -1.24 1.77
C TYR A 18 12.64 -0.10 1.48
N GLY A 19 11.69 -0.32 0.57
CA GLY A 19 10.62 0.65 0.27
C GLY A 19 9.82 1.06 1.50
N ILE A 20 9.36 0.08 2.31
CA ILE A 20 8.62 0.33 3.55
C ILE A 20 9.44 1.15 4.55
N ARG A 21 10.71 0.78 4.79
CA ARG A 21 11.60 1.55 5.67
C ARG A 21 11.83 2.98 5.17
N LYS A 22 11.96 3.18 3.86
CA LYS A 22 12.13 4.50 3.26
C LYS A 22 10.88 5.36 3.40
N LEU A 23 9.69 4.76 3.22
CA LEU A 23 8.42 5.45 3.45
C LEU A 23 8.27 5.89 4.91
N ARG A 24 8.68 5.06 5.87
CA ARG A 24 8.70 5.43 7.30
C ARG A 24 9.57 6.67 7.52
N GLU A 25 10.79 6.71 6.98
CA GLU A 25 11.69 7.86 7.12
C GLU A 25 11.09 9.16 6.55
N ILE A 26 10.39 9.06 5.41
CA ILE A 26 9.84 10.23 4.70
C ILE A 26 8.54 10.72 5.36
N LEU A 27 7.65 9.80 5.73
CA LEU A 27 6.30 10.11 6.20
C LEU A 27 6.20 10.22 7.73
N GLY A 28 7.16 9.66 8.47
CA GLY A 28 7.13 9.61 9.93
C GLY A 28 6.07 8.66 10.50
N VAL A 29 5.41 7.85 9.67
CA VAL A 29 4.40 6.85 10.07
C VAL A 29 5.10 5.57 10.54
N ALA A 30 4.68 4.99 11.66
CA ALA A 30 5.28 3.76 12.15
C ALA A 30 4.96 2.58 11.21
N ILE A 31 5.86 1.60 11.08
CA ILE A 31 5.69 0.53 10.09
C ILE A 31 4.48 -0.37 10.42
N ASP A 32 4.21 -0.59 11.69
CA ASP A 32 3.03 -1.32 12.20
C ASP A 32 1.71 -0.56 12.00
N GLU A 33 1.76 0.73 11.68
CA GLU A 33 0.61 1.53 11.24
C GLU A 33 0.44 1.53 9.71
N MET A 34 1.37 0.92 8.96
CA MET A 34 1.28 0.81 7.51
C MET A 34 0.52 -0.45 7.09
N LEU A 35 -0.40 -0.28 6.14
CA LEU A 35 -1.10 -1.37 5.47
C LEU A 35 -0.52 -1.60 4.07
N PHE A 36 -0.01 -2.80 3.83
CA PHE A 36 0.44 -3.28 2.53
C PHE A 36 -0.57 -4.28 1.94
N ILE A 37 -0.93 -4.10 0.67
CA ILE A 37 -1.86 -4.98 -0.07
C ILE A 37 -1.10 -5.52 -1.28
N GLY A 38 -0.95 -6.84 -1.40
CA GLY A 38 -0.15 -7.47 -2.46
C GLY A 38 -0.57 -8.90 -2.77
N ASP A 39 -0.20 -9.40 -3.95
CA ASP A 39 -0.64 -10.69 -4.48
C ASP A 39 0.33 -11.85 -4.22
N ALA A 40 1.59 -11.54 -3.92
CA ALA A 40 2.64 -12.53 -3.67
C ALA A 40 3.15 -12.53 -2.21
N LEU A 41 2.23 -12.40 -1.24
CA LEU A 41 2.53 -12.34 0.20
C LEU A 41 2.76 -13.71 0.87
N PHE A 42 3.54 -14.57 0.23
CA PHE A 42 3.94 -15.89 0.74
C PHE A 42 5.47 -16.00 0.81
N PRO A 43 6.05 -16.88 1.65
CA PRO A 43 7.50 -17.04 1.75
C PRO A 43 8.16 -17.24 0.37
N GLY A 44 9.10 -16.36 0.01
CA GLY A 44 9.77 -16.35 -1.29
C GLY A 44 9.06 -15.56 -2.40
N GLY A 45 7.85 -15.05 -2.17
CA GLY A 45 7.17 -14.12 -3.08
C GLY A 45 7.76 -12.71 -3.00
N ASN A 46 7.66 -11.94 -4.09
CA ASN A 46 8.28 -10.61 -4.18
C ASN A 46 7.64 -9.56 -3.24
N ASP A 47 6.42 -9.81 -2.75
CA ASP A 47 5.74 -8.97 -1.75
C ASP A 47 6.11 -9.31 -0.31
N TYR A 48 6.58 -10.54 -0.07
CA TYR A 48 6.88 -11.04 1.27
C TYR A 48 7.82 -10.15 2.09
N PRO A 49 8.84 -9.48 1.51
CA PRO A 49 9.68 -8.56 2.25
C PRO A 49 8.90 -7.42 2.94
N ALA A 50 7.75 -6.98 2.42
CA ALA A 50 6.91 -6.00 3.11
C ALA A 50 6.37 -6.54 4.44
N ARG A 51 6.04 -7.84 4.50
CA ARG A 51 5.60 -8.51 5.72
C ARG A 51 6.74 -8.69 6.72
N GLU A 52 7.91 -9.08 6.24
CA GLU A 52 9.12 -9.19 7.09
C GLU A 52 9.56 -7.84 7.66
N ALA A 53 9.30 -6.74 6.96
CA ALA A 53 9.54 -5.39 7.46
C ALA A 53 8.62 -5.01 8.65
N GLY A 54 7.55 -5.77 8.90
CA GLY A 54 6.61 -5.55 9.99
C GLY A 54 5.33 -4.81 9.60
N ALA A 55 5.10 -4.55 8.31
CA ALA A 55 3.86 -3.91 7.87
C ALA A 55 2.65 -4.85 8.06
N VAL A 56 1.49 -4.30 8.37
CA VAL A 56 0.23 -5.04 8.32
C VAL A 56 -0.04 -5.40 6.86
N CYS A 57 -0.26 -6.69 6.56
CA CYS A 57 -0.33 -7.19 5.19
C CYS A 57 -1.64 -7.90 4.89
N ILE A 58 -2.30 -7.54 3.79
CA ILE A 58 -3.46 -8.22 3.22
C ILE A 58 -3.07 -8.86 1.89
N GLN A 59 -3.16 -10.20 1.82
CA GLN A 59 -2.96 -10.93 0.57
C GLN A 59 -4.21 -10.86 -0.30
N VAL A 60 -4.01 -10.51 -1.56
CA VAL A 60 -5.05 -10.48 -2.60
C VAL A 60 -4.68 -11.42 -3.75
N ARG A 61 -5.62 -11.78 -4.60
CA ARG A 61 -5.36 -12.66 -5.75
C ARG A 61 -5.30 -11.90 -7.06
N ASP A 62 -6.01 -10.78 -7.15
CA ASP A 62 -6.21 -10.03 -8.38
C ASP A 62 -6.63 -8.57 -8.09
N PRO A 63 -6.66 -7.70 -9.11
CA PRO A 63 -7.07 -6.31 -8.94
C PRO A 63 -8.52 -6.12 -8.44
N HIS A 64 -9.44 -7.05 -8.70
CA HIS A 64 -10.83 -6.96 -8.22
C HIS A 64 -10.90 -7.18 -6.71
N GLU A 65 -10.07 -8.06 -6.17
CA GLU A 65 -9.93 -8.23 -4.72
C GLU A 65 -9.27 -7.02 -4.07
N THR A 66 -8.21 -6.45 -4.67
CA THR A 66 -7.63 -5.17 -4.22
C THR A 66 -8.69 -4.07 -4.13
N LYS A 67 -9.55 -3.94 -5.16
CA LYS A 67 -10.65 -2.96 -5.17
C LYS A 67 -11.59 -3.15 -3.98
N ARG A 68 -12.02 -4.38 -3.71
CA ARG A 68 -12.92 -4.69 -2.58
C ARG A 68 -12.29 -4.37 -1.23
N VAL A 69 -10.99 -4.66 -1.06
CA VAL A 69 -10.25 -4.30 0.16
C VAL A 69 -10.24 -2.79 0.37
N ILE A 70 -9.92 -2.02 -0.67
CA ILE A 70 -9.91 -0.55 -0.61
C ILE A 70 -11.31 0.01 -0.31
N GLU A 71 -12.35 -0.47 -1.00
CA GLU A 71 -13.74 -0.07 -0.76
C GLU A 71 -14.17 -0.34 0.70
N THR A 72 -13.75 -1.47 1.25
CA THR A 72 -14.02 -1.83 2.65
C THR A 72 -13.33 -0.86 3.61
N ILE A 73 -12.05 -0.52 3.36
CA ILE A 73 -11.29 0.43 4.17
C ILE A 73 -11.97 1.80 4.15
N ILE A 74 -12.38 2.28 2.97
CA ILE A 74 -13.08 3.58 2.81
C ILE A 74 -14.43 3.58 3.55
N ALA A 75 -15.20 2.51 3.43
CA ALA A 75 -16.49 2.39 4.11
C ALA A 75 -16.34 2.39 5.64
N LEU A 76 -15.32 1.69 6.17
CA LEU A 76 -15.07 1.58 7.61
C LEU A 76 -14.37 2.82 8.20
N SER A 77 -13.61 3.57 7.42
CA SER A 77 -12.93 4.79 7.89
C SER A 77 -13.89 5.97 8.11
N GLY A 78 -15.19 5.78 7.87
CA GLY A 78 -16.19 6.85 7.94
C GLY A 78 -16.11 7.81 6.74
N TRP A 79 -15.33 7.47 5.71
CA TRP A 79 -15.26 8.19 4.44
C TRP A 79 -16.45 7.85 3.54
N THR A 80 -17.67 8.05 4.05
CA THR A 80 -18.88 7.90 3.25
C THR A 80 -19.48 9.28 2.95
N HIS A 81 -19.18 9.78 1.75
CA HIS A 81 -19.88 10.85 1.04
C HIS A 81 -19.94 12.26 1.69
N ALA A 82 -18.85 13.03 1.59
CA ALA A 82 -19.04 14.35 0.98
C ALA A 82 -19.11 14.11 -0.54
N PHE A 83 -20.29 14.25 -1.12
CA PHE A 83 -20.50 14.24 -2.57
C PHE A 83 -19.64 15.35 -3.18
N VAL A 84 -18.48 15.02 -3.75
CA VAL A 84 -17.69 15.96 -4.56
C VAL A 84 -17.90 15.56 -6.02
N PRO A 85 -18.89 16.13 -6.71
CA PRO A 85 -18.96 15.98 -8.16
C PRO A 85 -17.76 16.73 -8.71
N PHE A 86 -16.84 16.00 -9.35
CA PHE A 86 -15.77 16.49 -10.25
C PHE A 86 -15.57 18.02 -10.21
N THR A 87 -15.02 18.56 -9.11
CA THR A 87 -14.57 19.95 -9.08
C THR A 87 -13.32 20.02 -8.23
N PHE A 88 -12.25 20.36 -8.94
CA PHE A 88 -10.93 20.68 -8.44
C PHE A 88 -10.98 21.85 -7.43
N PHE A 89 -10.08 21.83 -6.43
CA PHE A 89 -9.77 22.87 -5.41
C PHE A 89 -10.73 23.04 -4.19
N ARG A 90 -10.23 22.88 -2.96
CA ARG A 90 -9.49 23.92 -2.19
C ARG A 90 -9.32 23.55 -0.69
N HIS A 91 -8.08 23.72 -0.23
CA HIS A 91 -7.60 24.06 1.11
C HIS A 91 -8.63 24.51 2.17
N THR A 92 -8.66 23.86 3.34
CA THR A 92 -8.70 24.54 4.65
C THR A 92 -8.09 23.67 5.75
N ARG A 93 -7.18 24.26 6.53
CA ARG A 93 -6.70 23.75 7.82
C ARG A 93 -7.85 23.69 8.82
N LYS A 94 -7.81 22.75 9.78
CA LYS A 94 -8.25 23.03 11.15
C LYS A 94 -7.31 22.40 12.18
N SER A 95 -6.63 23.29 12.87
CA SER A 95 -6.11 23.14 14.23
C SER A 95 -7.26 23.00 15.22
N LEU A 96 -7.08 22.13 16.22
CA LEU A 96 -7.45 22.34 17.61
C LEU A 96 -6.28 21.86 18.48
#